data_AF-A0A7X1IAZ4-F1
#
_entry.id   AF-A0A7X1IAZ4-F1
#
_cell.length_a   1.000
_cell.length_b   1.000
_cell.length_c   1.000
_cell.angle_alpha   90.00
_cell.angle_beta   90.00
_cell.angle_gamma   90.00
#
_symmetry.space_group_name_H-M   'P 1'
#
loop_
_entity.id
_entity.type
_entity.pdbx_description
1 polymer ?
#
loop_
_entity_poly.entity_id
_entity_poly.type
_entity_poly.pdbx_seq_one_letter_code
_entity_poly.pdbx_strand_id
1 'polypeptide(L)'
;MQHPLARVVDRIDPDARYRAADLAELLGLALSSTHTLILSGWFPGAERERVPGADAHGRVWTGAALIAAADTDPPALDHSRYAPSTLWRLGCRCEDCLAWHNNDTRARWRTAADAAFPEQRRRQVLELIAAGAVDSIEEAAAQAEVTPGRVYGLAQRDPDFRAALEEAATGLCVDGDWCGRPAGYRAGCRGTACRRAHRPLSRQTPPDSEKL
;
A
#
# COMPACT_ATOMS: atom_id res chain seq x y z
N MET A 1 -10.83 -25.02 3.88
CA MET A 1 -10.83 -24.04 2.76
C MET A 1 -11.32 -24.79 1.54
N GLN A 2 -12.33 -24.29 0.82
CA GLN A 2 -12.87 -25.01 -0.34
C GLN A 2 -11.89 -24.90 -1.54
N HIS A 3 -11.68 -26.00 -2.26
CA HIS A 3 -10.84 -26.01 -3.45
C HIS A 3 -11.37 -25.02 -4.51
N PRO A 4 -10.54 -24.19 -5.18
CA PRO A 4 -11.00 -23.19 -6.13
C PRO A 4 -11.72 -23.82 -7.33
N LEU A 5 -11.31 -25.02 -7.76
CA LEU A 5 -12.00 -25.74 -8.85
C LEU A 5 -13.42 -26.13 -8.48
N ALA A 6 -13.74 -26.36 -7.19
CA ALA A 6 -15.07 -26.77 -6.74
C ALA A 6 -16.18 -25.78 -7.16
N ARG A 7 -15.82 -24.51 -7.42
CA ARG A 7 -16.75 -23.46 -7.84
C ARG A 7 -17.00 -23.40 -9.35
N VAL A 8 -16.23 -24.15 -10.13
CA VAL A 8 -16.24 -24.10 -11.59
C VAL A 8 -16.25 -25.50 -12.21
N VAL A 9 -16.47 -26.56 -11.43
CA VAL A 9 -16.47 -27.96 -11.90
C VAL A 9 -17.47 -28.17 -13.04
N ASP A 10 -18.64 -27.53 -12.93
CA ASP A 10 -19.72 -27.55 -13.93
C ASP A 10 -19.32 -26.93 -15.28
N ARG A 11 -18.25 -26.13 -15.30
CA ARG A 11 -17.70 -25.47 -16.50
C ARG A 11 -16.50 -26.21 -17.09
N ILE A 12 -16.03 -27.28 -16.46
CA ILE A 12 -14.88 -28.06 -16.93
C ILE A 12 -15.38 -29.15 -17.87
N ASP A 13 -15.05 -29.04 -19.15
CA ASP A 13 -15.17 -30.15 -20.10
C ASP A 13 -14.17 -31.26 -19.73
N PRO A 14 -14.62 -32.49 -19.39
CA PRO A 14 -13.75 -33.59 -18.97
C PRO A 14 -12.74 -34.03 -20.02
N ASP A 15 -13.04 -33.86 -21.31
CA ASP A 15 -12.21 -34.32 -22.42
C ASP A 15 -11.25 -33.24 -22.93
N ALA A 16 -11.41 -31.99 -22.49
CA ALA A 16 -10.56 -30.87 -22.87
C ALA A 16 -9.19 -30.89 -22.15
N ARG A 17 -8.22 -30.20 -22.75
CA ARG A 17 -6.88 -29.96 -22.18
C ARG A 17 -6.74 -28.49 -21.78
N TYR A 18 -6.25 -28.26 -20.56
CA TYR A 18 -6.09 -26.94 -19.96
C TYR A 18 -4.63 -26.66 -19.68
N ARG A 19 -4.18 -25.45 -20.02
CA ARG A 19 -2.88 -24.86 -19.66
C ARG A 19 -3.09 -23.83 -18.55
N ALA A 20 -1.99 -23.27 -18.05
CA ALA A 20 -2.04 -22.26 -17.00
C ALA A 20 -2.91 -21.03 -17.37
N ALA A 21 -2.92 -20.63 -18.64
CA ALA A 21 -3.76 -19.53 -19.14
C ALA A 21 -5.25 -19.89 -19.07
N ASP A 22 -5.63 -21.08 -19.54
CA ASP A 22 -7.02 -21.56 -19.51
C ASP A 22 -7.52 -21.69 -18.07
N LEU A 23 -6.67 -22.19 -17.16
CA LEU A 23 -7.00 -22.25 -15.73
C LEU A 23 -7.19 -20.85 -15.11
N ALA A 24 -6.38 -19.87 -15.54
CA ALA A 24 -6.52 -18.50 -15.06
C ALA A 24 -7.85 -17.87 -15.51
N GLU A 25 -8.21 -18.07 -16.77
CA GLU A 25 -9.50 -17.64 -17.31
C GLU A 25 -10.68 -18.34 -16.63
N LEU A 26 -10.63 -19.67 -16.53
CA LEU A 26 -11.68 -20.48 -15.91
C LEU A 26 -11.99 -20.03 -14.48
N LEU A 27 -10.94 -19.78 -13.68
CA LEU A 27 -11.03 -19.36 -12.28
C LEU A 27 -11.27 -17.85 -12.10
N GLY A 28 -11.20 -17.04 -13.16
CA GLY A 28 -11.26 -15.59 -13.07
C GLY A 28 -10.10 -15.00 -12.26
N LEU A 29 -8.91 -15.60 -12.35
CA LEU A 29 -7.70 -15.18 -11.62
C LEU A 29 -6.66 -14.61 -12.57
N ALA A 30 -5.80 -13.73 -12.04
CA ALA A 30 -4.59 -13.33 -12.76
C ALA A 30 -3.67 -14.55 -12.98
N LEU A 31 -3.01 -14.63 -14.14
CA LEU A 31 -2.11 -15.73 -14.48
C LEU A 31 -1.01 -15.97 -13.43
N SER A 32 -0.49 -14.90 -12.80
CA SER A 32 0.50 -15.00 -11.72
C SER A 32 -0.06 -15.67 -10.46
N SER A 33 -1.32 -15.44 -10.12
CA SER A 33 -2.02 -16.13 -9.02
C SER A 33 -2.25 -17.60 -9.35
N THR A 34 -2.65 -17.90 -10.59
CA THR A 34 -2.81 -19.29 -11.06
C THR A 34 -1.49 -20.06 -11.04
N HIS A 35 -0.38 -19.44 -11.47
CA HIS A 35 0.95 -20.03 -11.33
C HIS A 35 1.32 -20.32 -9.88
N THR A 36 0.92 -19.45 -8.95
CA THR A 36 1.14 -19.68 -7.52
C THR A 36 0.42 -20.97 -7.07
N LEU A 37 -0.86 -21.15 -7.45
CA LEU A 37 -1.63 -22.36 -7.15
C LEU A 37 -1.00 -23.63 -7.78
N ILE A 38 -0.59 -23.54 -9.06
CA ILE A 38 0.09 -24.62 -9.78
C ILE A 38 1.38 -25.06 -9.07
N LEU A 39 2.22 -24.09 -8.68
CA LEU A 39 3.50 -24.38 -8.01
C LEU A 39 3.31 -24.91 -6.59
N SER A 40 2.23 -24.51 -5.94
CA SER A 40 1.88 -24.97 -4.60
C SER A 40 1.16 -26.31 -4.54
N GLY A 41 0.89 -26.93 -5.71
CA GLY A 41 0.35 -28.29 -5.78
C GLY A 41 -1.18 -28.38 -5.73
N TRP A 42 -1.89 -27.29 -5.94
CA TRP A 42 -3.36 -27.28 -5.95
C TRP A 42 -3.95 -28.01 -7.17
N PHE A 43 -3.18 -28.19 -8.23
CA PHE A 43 -3.63 -28.89 -9.44
C PHE A 43 -2.73 -30.10 -9.70
N PRO A 44 -2.99 -31.25 -9.04
CA PRO A 44 -2.26 -32.48 -9.30
C PRO A 44 -2.55 -33.04 -10.71
N GLY A 45 -1.75 -34.01 -11.15
CA GLY A 45 -2.01 -34.73 -12.42
C GLY A 45 -1.58 -33.99 -13.69
N ALA A 46 -0.71 -32.98 -13.59
CA ALA A 46 -0.18 -32.28 -14.75
C ALA A 46 0.71 -33.19 -15.61
N GLU A 47 0.46 -33.23 -16.91
CA GLU A 47 1.35 -33.82 -17.92
C GLU A 47 2.32 -32.76 -18.45
N ARG A 48 3.49 -33.20 -18.94
CA ARG A 48 4.42 -32.33 -19.66
C ARG A 48 4.12 -32.40 -21.15
N GLU A 49 3.83 -31.27 -21.76
CA GLU A 49 3.55 -31.17 -23.19
C GLU A 49 4.45 -30.13 -23.85
N ARG A 50 4.92 -30.39 -25.07
CA ARG A 50 5.72 -29.42 -25.81
C ARG A 50 4.87 -28.18 -26.11
N VAL A 51 5.43 -26.99 -25.91
CA VAL A 51 4.76 -25.74 -26.26
C VAL A 51 4.88 -25.54 -27.78
N PRO A 52 3.78 -25.38 -28.53
CA PRO A 52 3.84 -25.13 -29.95
C PRO A 52 4.70 -23.89 -30.26
N GLY A 53 5.67 -24.03 -31.18
CA GLY A 53 6.53 -22.91 -31.60
C GLY A 53 7.66 -22.53 -30.63
N ALA A 54 7.86 -23.29 -29.55
CA ALA A 54 8.97 -23.06 -28.61
C ALA A 54 9.72 -24.36 -28.31
N ASP A 55 11.02 -24.26 -28.00
CA ASP A 55 11.81 -25.39 -27.48
C ASP A 55 11.66 -25.52 -25.96
N ALA A 56 10.41 -25.57 -25.51
CA ALA A 56 10.05 -25.63 -24.10
C ALA A 56 8.89 -26.60 -23.86
N HIS A 57 8.83 -27.13 -22.63
CA HIS A 57 7.72 -27.95 -22.16
C HIS A 57 6.87 -27.18 -21.16
N GLY A 58 5.55 -27.20 -21.37
CA GLY A 58 4.54 -26.67 -20.45
C GLY A 58 3.87 -27.77 -19.64
N ARG A 59 3.13 -27.37 -18.61
CA ARG A 59 2.19 -28.25 -17.89
C ARG A 59 0.82 -28.16 -18.53
N VAL A 60 0.19 -29.32 -18.72
CA VAL A 60 -1.19 -29.45 -19.20
C VAL A 60 -1.95 -30.40 -18.31
N TRP A 61 -3.22 -30.09 -18.05
CA TRP A 61 -4.15 -30.93 -17.31
C TRP A 61 -5.29 -31.35 -18.21
N THR A 62 -5.78 -32.58 -18.05
CA THR A 62 -7.07 -32.97 -18.63
C THR A 62 -8.20 -32.43 -17.76
N GLY A 63 -9.37 -32.19 -18.36
CA GLY A 63 -10.56 -31.80 -17.62
C GLY A 63 -10.93 -32.81 -16.54
N ALA A 64 -10.87 -34.10 -16.85
CA ALA A 64 -11.09 -35.17 -15.88
C ALA A 64 -10.15 -35.09 -14.67
N ALA A 65 -8.85 -34.76 -14.87
CA ALA A 65 -7.91 -34.59 -13.76
C ALA A 65 -8.24 -33.37 -12.89
N LEU A 66 -8.72 -32.27 -13.50
CA LEU A 66 -9.13 -31.08 -12.76
C LEU A 66 -10.43 -31.31 -11.98
N ILE A 67 -11.39 -32.02 -12.57
CA ILE A 67 -12.63 -32.42 -11.88
C ILE A 67 -12.28 -33.28 -10.67
N ALA A 68 -11.42 -34.29 -10.84
CA ALA A 68 -10.96 -35.12 -9.72
C ALA A 68 -10.22 -34.30 -8.64
N ALA A 69 -9.42 -33.31 -9.04
CA ALA A 69 -8.73 -32.42 -8.10
C ALA A 69 -9.69 -31.52 -7.30
N ALA A 70 -10.87 -31.19 -7.84
CA ALA A 70 -11.84 -30.34 -7.16
C ALA A 70 -12.38 -30.94 -5.85
N ASP A 71 -12.38 -32.27 -5.76
CA ASP A 71 -12.81 -33.04 -4.59
C ASP A 71 -11.64 -33.42 -3.65
N THR A 72 -10.42 -33.04 -4.00
CA THR A 72 -9.26 -33.28 -3.12
C THR A 72 -9.03 -32.12 -2.14
N ASP A 73 -8.61 -32.47 -0.94
CA ASP A 73 -8.19 -31.48 0.04
C ASP A 73 -6.99 -30.69 -0.50
N PRO A 74 -7.02 -29.35 -0.37
CA PRO A 74 -5.89 -28.55 -0.81
C PRO A 74 -4.64 -28.89 0.01
N PRO A 75 -3.45 -28.74 -0.59
CA PRO A 75 -2.20 -29.01 0.10
C PRO A 75 -2.08 -28.13 1.36
N ALA A 76 -1.50 -28.69 2.42
CA ALA A 76 -1.30 -27.97 3.66
C ALA A 76 -0.48 -26.69 3.44
N LEU A 77 -0.92 -25.59 4.05
CA LEU A 77 -0.23 -24.29 4.00
C LEU A 77 0.97 -24.31 4.95
N ASP A 78 2.09 -24.82 4.44
CA ASP A 78 3.33 -25.01 5.19
C ASP A 78 4.22 -23.75 5.20
N HIS A 79 4.37 -23.17 6.40
CA HIS A 79 5.19 -21.98 6.65
C HIS A 79 6.70 -22.26 6.65
N SER A 80 7.12 -23.53 6.73
CA SER A 80 8.53 -23.91 6.56
C SER A 80 8.95 -23.95 5.09
N ARG A 81 7.99 -24.17 4.19
CA ARG A 81 8.24 -24.36 2.75
C ARG A 81 7.99 -23.11 1.92
N TYR A 82 7.01 -22.29 2.30
CA TYR A 82 6.57 -21.14 1.50
C TYR A 82 6.75 -19.84 2.26
N ALA A 83 7.19 -18.80 1.53
CA ALA A 83 7.23 -17.45 2.06
C ALA A 83 5.82 -16.93 2.40
N PRO A 84 5.68 -16.02 3.40
CA PRO A 84 4.40 -15.42 3.77
C PRO A 84 3.64 -14.78 2.59
N SER A 85 4.36 -14.25 1.60
CA SER A 85 3.78 -13.68 0.37
C SER A 85 2.97 -14.69 -0.44
N THR A 86 3.53 -15.89 -0.62
CA THR A 86 2.90 -17.02 -1.30
C THR A 86 1.72 -17.51 -0.49
N LEU A 87 1.91 -17.76 0.80
CA LEU A 87 0.86 -18.28 1.69
C LEU A 87 -0.33 -17.33 1.79
N TRP A 88 -0.11 -16.03 1.86
CA TRP A 88 -1.19 -15.04 1.82
C TRP A 88 -2.02 -15.14 0.54
N ARG A 89 -1.39 -15.30 -0.63
CA ARG A 89 -2.11 -15.47 -1.91
C ARG A 89 -2.88 -16.79 -1.98
N LEU A 90 -2.38 -17.82 -1.31
CA LEU A 90 -3.06 -19.12 -1.16
C LEU A 90 -4.16 -19.12 -0.08
N GLY A 91 -4.41 -17.98 0.57
CA GLY A 91 -5.50 -17.83 1.54
C GLY A 91 -5.10 -17.99 3.00
N CYS A 92 -3.81 -18.13 3.33
CA CYS A 92 -3.37 -18.07 4.73
C CYS A 92 -3.67 -16.68 5.32
N ARG A 93 -4.19 -16.64 6.55
CA ARG A 93 -4.56 -15.41 7.27
C ARG A 93 -3.97 -15.35 8.68
N CYS A 94 -2.92 -16.12 8.95
CA CYS A 94 -2.20 -16.04 10.21
C CYS A 94 -1.53 -14.66 10.39
N GLU A 95 -1.09 -14.37 11.61
CA GLU A 95 -0.50 -13.07 11.97
C GLU A 95 0.72 -12.72 11.09
N ASP A 96 1.61 -13.67 10.83
CA ASP A 96 2.81 -13.44 10.01
C ASP A 96 2.48 -13.09 8.55
N CYS A 97 1.55 -13.82 7.95
CA CYS A 97 1.10 -13.57 6.58
C CYS A 97 0.36 -12.24 6.47
N LEU A 98 -0.46 -11.91 7.47
CA LEU A 98 -1.16 -10.62 7.55
C LEU A 98 -0.17 -9.45 7.74
N ALA A 99 0.81 -9.61 8.62
CA ALA A 99 1.86 -8.62 8.86
C ALA A 99 2.66 -8.35 7.58
N TRP A 100 3.05 -9.41 6.86
CA TRP A 100 3.71 -9.28 5.55
C TRP A 100 2.83 -8.49 4.56
N HIS A 101 1.56 -8.86 4.40
CA HIS A 101 0.66 -8.19 3.45
C HIS A 101 0.48 -6.71 3.77
N ASN A 102 0.31 -6.39 5.06
CA ASN A 102 0.18 -5.02 5.52
C ASN A 102 1.46 -4.21 5.28
N ASN A 103 2.64 -4.82 5.49
CA ASN A 103 3.92 -4.17 5.23
C ASN A 103 4.17 -3.93 3.74
N ASP A 104 3.92 -4.95 2.90
CA ASP A 104 4.02 -4.85 1.43
C ASP A 104 3.06 -3.80 0.88
N THR A 105 1.81 -3.79 1.36
CA THR A 105 0.83 -2.75 1.01
C THR A 105 1.34 -1.38 1.46
N ARG A 106 1.71 -1.18 2.73
CA ARG A 106 2.23 0.10 3.20
C ARG A 106 3.45 0.58 2.40
N ALA A 107 4.36 -0.32 2.02
CA ALA A 107 5.52 0.01 1.19
C ALA A 107 5.10 0.53 -0.20
N ARG A 108 4.18 -0.16 -0.89
CA ARG A 108 3.67 0.29 -2.19
C ARG A 108 3.02 1.67 -2.12
N TRP A 109 2.20 1.89 -1.09
CA TRP A 109 1.54 3.18 -0.89
C TRP A 109 2.53 4.30 -0.59
N ARG A 110 3.62 4.00 0.14
CA ARG A 110 4.73 4.94 0.36
C ARG A 110 5.43 5.30 -0.94
N THR A 111 5.82 4.30 -1.73
CA THR A 111 6.45 4.54 -3.05
C THR A 111 5.56 5.40 -3.95
N ALA A 112 4.26 5.11 -4.01
CA ALA A 112 3.30 5.91 -4.77
C ALA A 112 3.20 7.34 -4.22
N ALA A 113 3.16 7.51 -2.90
CA ALA A 113 3.11 8.83 -2.27
C ALA A 113 4.38 9.64 -2.52
N ASP A 114 5.55 9.01 -2.51
CA ASP A 114 6.83 9.67 -2.78
C ASP A 114 6.97 10.05 -4.26
N ALA A 115 6.54 9.20 -5.18
CA ALA A 115 6.46 9.54 -6.61
C ALA A 115 5.50 10.71 -6.87
N ALA A 116 4.39 10.78 -6.12
CA ALA A 116 3.39 11.83 -6.26
C ALA A 116 3.77 13.15 -5.54
N PHE A 117 4.81 13.15 -4.71
CA PHE A 117 5.38 14.34 -4.08
C PHE A 117 6.91 14.24 -4.09
N PRO A 118 7.55 14.40 -5.26
CA PRO A 118 8.98 14.21 -5.41
C PRO A 118 9.77 15.33 -4.73
N GLU A 119 11.05 15.06 -4.45
CA GLU A 119 11.94 15.96 -3.70
C GLU A 119 12.00 17.39 -4.26
N GLN A 120 11.97 17.56 -5.58
CA GLN A 120 11.93 18.87 -6.21
C GLN A 120 10.70 19.67 -5.77
N ARG A 121 9.50 19.07 -5.78
CA ARG A 121 8.27 19.74 -5.35
C ARG A 121 8.27 19.99 -3.83
N ARG A 122 8.89 19.10 -3.05
CA ARG A 122 9.09 19.30 -1.60
C ARG A 122 9.90 20.57 -1.33
N ARG A 123 11.04 20.73 -2.01
CA ARG A 123 11.88 21.93 -1.92
C ARG A 123 11.14 23.18 -2.37
N GLN A 124 10.43 23.11 -3.51
CA GLN A 124 9.63 24.23 -4.01
C GLN A 124 8.61 24.73 -2.98
N VAL A 125 7.88 23.83 -2.30
CA VAL A 125 6.95 24.21 -1.23
C VAL A 125 7.68 24.93 -0.10
N LEU A 126 8.80 24.39 0.37
CA LEU A 126 9.57 24.99 1.47
C LEU A 126 10.14 26.37 1.09
N GLU A 127 10.66 26.51 -0.13
CA GLU A 127 11.22 27.76 -0.66
C GLU A 127 10.16 28.85 -0.80
N LEU A 128 8.97 28.53 -1.34
CA LEU A 128 7.87 29.50 -1.46
C LEU A 128 7.45 30.06 -0.10
N ILE A 129 7.33 29.17 0.90
CA ILE A 129 6.95 29.53 2.27
C ILE A 129 8.06 30.37 2.92
N ALA A 130 9.32 29.92 2.84
CA ALA A 130 10.44 30.59 3.48
C ALA A 130 10.72 31.97 2.88
N ALA A 131 10.48 32.15 1.58
CA ALA A 131 10.62 33.42 0.89
C ALA A 131 9.46 34.40 1.17
N GLY A 132 8.40 33.97 1.88
CA GLY A 132 7.19 34.78 2.07
C GLY A 132 6.44 35.06 0.77
N ALA A 133 6.62 34.22 -0.26
CA ALA A 133 6.00 34.40 -1.58
C ALA A 133 4.52 33.95 -1.62
N VAL A 134 4.03 33.40 -0.52
CA VAL A 134 2.69 32.84 -0.33
C VAL A 134 2.24 33.10 1.10
N ASP A 135 0.93 33.19 1.32
CA ASP A 135 0.35 33.48 2.64
C ASP A 135 -0.02 32.20 3.41
N SER A 136 0.11 31.03 2.79
CA SER A 136 -0.32 29.75 3.38
C SER A 136 0.41 28.54 2.80
N ILE A 137 0.38 27.42 3.54
CA ILE A 137 0.86 26.12 3.04
C ILE A 137 -0.03 25.62 1.90
N GLU A 138 -1.32 25.92 1.96
CA GLU A 138 -2.29 25.53 0.94
C GLU A 138 -1.96 26.16 -0.41
N GLU A 139 -1.60 27.45 -0.41
CA GLU A 139 -1.14 28.16 -1.59
C GLU A 139 0.23 27.66 -2.08
N ALA A 140 1.19 27.44 -1.17
CA ALA A 140 2.48 26.85 -1.51
C ALA A 140 2.33 25.49 -2.20
N ALA A 141 1.45 24.64 -1.67
CA ALA A 141 1.14 23.34 -2.24
C ALA A 141 0.52 23.46 -3.63
N ALA A 142 -0.44 24.38 -3.80
CA ALA A 142 -1.09 24.62 -5.09
C ALA A 142 -0.08 25.11 -6.15
N GLN A 143 0.81 26.05 -5.82
CA GLN A 143 1.85 26.54 -6.72
C GLN A 143 2.91 25.47 -7.05
N ALA A 144 3.16 24.54 -6.12
CA ALA A 144 4.00 23.36 -6.35
C ALA A 144 3.25 22.17 -6.99
N GLU A 145 2.01 22.38 -7.44
CA GLU A 145 1.16 21.37 -8.11
C GLU A 145 0.94 20.10 -7.28
N VAL A 146 0.84 20.24 -5.96
CA VAL A 146 0.52 19.15 -5.03
C VAL A 146 -0.65 19.51 -4.12
N THR A 147 -1.27 18.52 -3.49
CA THR A 147 -2.35 18.78 -2.54
C THR A 147 -1.78 19.09 -1.15
N PRO A 148 -2.43 19.95 -0.34
CA PRO A 148 -1.99 20.23 1.03
C PRO A 148 -1.93 18.95 1.88
N GLY A 149 -2.85 18.01 1.64
CA GLY A 149 -2.86 16.70 2.29
C GLY A 149 -1.58 15.89 2.06
N ARG A 150 -0.91 16.03 0.92
CA ARG A 150 0.40 15.38 0.66
C ARG A 150 1.51 16.01 1.49
N VAL A 151 1.51 17.33 1.64
CA VAL A 151 2.48 18.07 2.47
C VAL A 151 2.35 17.64 3.93
N TYR A 152 1.14 17.71 4.49
CA TYR A 152 0.90 17.31 5.87
C TYR A 152 1.10 15.80 6.09
N GLY A 153 0.71 14.97 5.11
CA GLY A 153 0.92 13.52 5.16
C GLY A 153 2.40 13.11 5.08
N LEU A 154 3.25 13.90 4.43
CA LEU A 154 4.71 13.71 4.49
C LEU A 154 5.25 14.18 5.84
N ALA A 155 4.90 15.37 6.30
CA ALA A 155 5.32 15.89 7.61
C ALA A 155 4.90 15.00 8.79
N GLN A 156 3.81 14.23 8.66
CA GLN A 156 3.42 13.27 9.70
C GLN A 156 4.38 12.07 9.81
N ARG A 157 4.96 11.62 8.69
CA ARG A 157 5.77 10.39 8.62
C ARG A 157 7.28 10.63 8.51
N ASP A 158 7.68 11.84 8.12
CA ASP A 158 9.06 12.25 7.88
C ASP A 158 9.43 13.38 8.85
N PRO A 159 10.15 13.08 9.95
CA PRO A 159 10.53 14.06 10.96
C PRO A 159 11.39 15.20 10.42
N ASP A 160 12.26 14.92 9.45
CA ASP A 160 13.19 15.91 8.90
C ASP A 160 12.44 16.89 8.00
N PHE A 161 11.56 16.38 7.14
CA PHE A 161 10.67 17.24 6.35
C PHE A 161 9.74 18.05 7.25
N ARG A 162 9.23 17.47 8.35
CA ARG A 162 8.42 18.21 9.32
C ARG A 162 9.18 19.37 9.93
N ALA A 163 10.41 19.15 10.37
CA ALA A 163 11.25 20.20 10.95
C ALA A 163 11.51 21.31 9.93
N ALA A 164 11.86 20.95 8.69
CA ALA A 164 12.06 21.92 7.61
C ALA A 164 10.79 22.72 7.29
N LEU A 165 9.62 22.08 7.30
CA LEU A 165 8.33 22.75 7.08
C LEU A 165 7.96 23.70 8.23
N GLU A 166 8.24 23.30 9.47
CA GLU A 166 8.01 24.15 10.64
C GLU A 166 8.91 25.40 10.62
N GLU A 167 10.18 25.23 10.24
CA GLU A 167 11.15 26.32 10.08
C GLU A 167 10.73 27.27 8.96
N ALA A 168 10.45 26.74 7.76
CA ALA A 168 10.00 27.55 6.62
C ALA A 168 8.73 28.34 6.98
N ALA A 169 7.78 27.70 7.67
CA ALA A 169 6.54 28.35 8.08
C ALA A 169 6.72 29.44 9.15
N THR A 170 7.93 29.69 9.67
CA THR A 170 8.22 30.96 10.36
C THR A 170 8.04 32.16 9.43
N GLY A 171 8.34 32.01 8.13
CA GLY A 171 8.11 33.03 7.10
C GLY A 171 6.63 33.40 6.87
N LEU A 172 5.68 32.59 7.36
CA LEU A 172 4.24 32.89 7.30
C LEU A 172 3.74 33.66 8.54
N CYS A 173 4.64 34.09 9.42
CA CYS A 173 4.27 35.01 10.47
C CYS A 173 4.12 36.43 9.92
N VAL A 174 3.03 37.09 10.33
CA VAL A 174 2.86 38.53 10.09
C VAL A 174 3.84 39.32 10.95
N ASP A 175 4.38 40.41 10.41
CA ASP A 175 5.30 41.29 11.12
C ASP A 175 4.66 41.87 12.40
N GLY A 176 5.48 42.01 13.45
CA GLY A 176 5.12 42.58 14.75
C GLY A 176 4.69 41.56 15.82
N ASP A 177 4.14 42.07 16.93
CA ASP A 177 3.87 41.29 18.16
C ASP A 177 2.73 40.25 18.05
N TRP A 178 2.11 40.14 16.88
CA TRP A 178 0.94 39.28 16.65
C TRP A 178 1.33 37.82 16.35
N CYS A 179 2.55 37.57 15.86
CA CYS A 179 3.07 36.22 15.65
C CYS A 179 3.07 35.43 16.98
N GLY A 180 2.60 34.18 16.97
CA GLY A 180 2.52 33.35 18.17
C GLY A 180 1.36 33.64 19.11
N ARG A 181 0.44 34.55 18.77
CA ARG A 181 -0.77 34.84 19.57
C ARG A 181 -2.03 34.27 18.92
N PRO A 182 -3.04 33.83 19.71
CA PRO A 182 -4.33 33.40 19.15
C PRO A 182 -5.03 34.51 18.34
N ALA A 183 -4.85 35.76 18.75
CA ALA A 183 -5.40 36.92 18.04
C ALA A 183 -4.70 37.15 16.69
N GLY A 184 -3.39 36.90 16.59
CA GLY A 184 -2.66 36.96 15.32
C GLY A 184 -3.12 35.90 14.33
N TYR A 185 -3.40 34.68 14.80
CA TYR A 185 -4.00 33.64 13.94
C TYR A 185 -5.37 34.06 13.39
N ARG A 186 -6.23 34.65 14.24
CA ARG A 186 -7.53 35.19 13.80
C ARG A 186 -7.38 36.35 12.79
N ALA A 187 -6.32 37.13 12.90
CA ALA A 187 -5.99 38.22 11.98
C ALA A 187 -5.30 37.78 10.68
N GLY A 188 -5.10 36.48 10.46
CA GLY A 188 -4.54 35.94 9.22
C GLY A 188 -3.13 35.36 9.32
N CYS A 189 -2.46 35.46 10.46
CA CYS A 189 -1.15 34.80 10.65
C CYS A 189 -1.25 33.29 10.49
N ARG A 190 -0.39 32.69 9.66
CA ARG A 190 -0.35 31.24 9.41
C ARG A 190 0.96 30.58 9.82
N GLY A 191 1.89 31.36 10.38
CA GLY A 191 3.15 30.82 10.85
C GLY A 191 3.04 29.77 11.94
N THR A 192 4.11 28.97 12.10
CA THR A 192 4.15 27.83 13.04
C THR A 192 3.73 28.24 14.46
N ALA A 193 4.23 29.36 14.95
CA ALA A 193 3.87 29.89 16.26
C ALA A 193 2.37 30.24 16.36
N CYS A 194 1.79 30.89 15.34
CA CYS A 194 0.36 31.23 15.31
C CYS A 194 -0.54 30.00 15.26
N ARG A 195 -0.17 28.98 14.48
CA ARG A 195 -0.90 27.70 14.44
C ARG A 195 -0.86 26.96 15.77
N ARG A 196 0.29 26.95 16.45
CA ARG A 196 0.44 26.38 17.80
C ARG A 196 -0.42 27.12 18.83
N ALA A 197 -0.43 28.45 18.79
CA ALA A 197 -1.22 29.28 19.69
C ALA A 197 -2.74 29.16 19.49
N HIS A 198 -3.19 28.92 18.25
CA HIS A 198 -4.61 28.69 17.96
C HIS A 198 -5.10 27.30 18.35
N ARG A 199 -4.21 26.29 18.33
CA ARG A 199 -4.61 24.92 18.64
C ARG A 199 -5.09 24.87 20.10
N PRO A 200 -6.37 24.53 20.38
CA PRO A 200 -6.81 24.37 21.75
C PRO A 200 -5.92 23.32 22.43
N LEU A 201 -5.56 23.55 23.69
CA LEU A 201 -4.73 22.67 24.54
C LEU A 201 -5.38 21.29 24.83
N SER A 202 -6.28 20.81 23.99
CA SER A 202 -6.86 19.47 24.10
C SER A 202 -5.90 18.43 23.53
N ARG A 203 -4.94 18.02 24.38
CA ARG A 203 -4.17 16.74 24.40
C ARG A 203 -2.77 16.94 25.03
N GLN A 204 -2.67 17.69 26.12
CA GLN A 204 -1.62 17.40 27.10
C GLN A 204 -2.17 16.29 28.01
N THR A 205 -1.68 15.06 27.80
CA THR A 205 -1.76 14.03 28.85
C THR A 205 -1.14 14.64 30.11
N PRO A 206 -1.82 14.65 31.27
CA PRO A 206 -1.18 15.08 32.52
C PRO A 206 0.07 14.23 32.75
N PRO A 207 1.18 14.79 33.28
CA PRO A 207 2.30 13.96 33.69
C PRO A 207 1.79 12.92 34.69
N ASP A 208 2.19 11.66 34.49
CA ASP A 208 1.90 10.57 35.40
C ASP A 208 2.26 10.99 36.82
N SER A 209 1.25 11.16 37.67
CA SER A 209 1.47 11.28 39.11
C SER A 209 2.04 9.96 39.59
N GLU A 210 3.34 9.98 39.90
CA GLU A 210 4.02 8.96 40.70
C GLU A 210 3.13 8.53 41.88
N LYS A 211 2.78 7.24 41.90
CA LYS A 211 2.28 6.58 43.09
C LYS A 211 3.48 6.29 43.99
N LEU A 212 3.61 7.09 45.05
CA LEU A 212 4.17 6.65 46.33
C LEU A 212 3.19 5.71 47.03
#